data_AF-B1ZQ48-F1
#
_entry.id   AF-B1ZQ48-F1
#
_cell.length_a   1.000
_cell.length_b   1.000
_cell.length_c   1.000
_cell.angle_alpha   90.00
_cell.angle_beta   90.00
_cell.angle_gamma   90.00
#
_symmetry.space_group_name_H-M   'P 1'
#
loop_
_entity.id
_entity.type
_entity.pdbx_description
1 polymer ?
#
loop_
_entity_poly.entity_id
_entity_poly.type
_entity_poly.pdbx_seq_one_letter_code
_entity_poly.pdbx_strand_id
1 'polypeptide(L)'
;MSATNPTIERLRTLPARLQELVIGQETAVATVCERLQHGELGLTTPGRPKASFLFLGPTGVGKTELSLQFTHDLLGPNKFVRLDMSEYQTKESVVLLLGKSAKKQGRIAEGHDTCGGIGTLLFDEIEKAHREVLDVLLQLLDAGRLTTGANRVLDFSRWYIVLTSNIGAQRIMAMRKSKYETMERLVRQDAQRELRPEILGRITASIVFDKLGYDIQCRIAEGMVQRELSSHRARGYLMNAGAGVLEAIIQRGYNDRLGARPMRDAVELLVRNALSENLLNGGRGIGELRGHPTGTKLELLPTATAAAA
;
A
#
# COMPACT_ATOMS: atom_id res chain seq x y z
N MET A 1 13.24 -37.98 1.42
CA MET A 1 13.13 -36.64 2.03
C MET A 1 12.93 -35.66 0.89
N SER A 2 11.69 -35.27 0.61
CA SER A 2 11.33 -34.50 -0.59
C SER A 2 11.85 -33.07 -0.45
N ALA A 3 12.73 -32.64 -1.37
CA ALA A 3 13.12 -31.24 -1.47
C ALA A 3 11.86 -30.39 -1.66
N THR A 4 11.56 -29.53 -0.69
CA THR A 4 10.40 -28.65 -0.73
C THR A 4 10.56 -27.72 -1.95
N ASN A 5 9.56 -27.71 -2.84
CA ASN A 5 9.55 -26.82 -4.00
C ASN A 5 9.72 -25.36 -3.51
N PRO A 6 10.77 -24.62 -3.93
CA PRO A 6 11.09 -23.30 -3.40
C PRO A 6 9.92 -22.30 -3.53
N THR A 7 9.05 -22.48 -4.52
CA THR A 7 7.83 -21.67 -4.68
C THR A 7 6.81 -21.96 -3.58
N ILE A 8 6.63 -23.24 -3.19
CA ILE A 8 5.69 -23.63 -2.13
C ILE A 8 6.17 -23.11 -0.77
N GLU A 9 7.47 -23.20 -0.50
CA GLU A 9 8.02 -22.70 0.76
C GLU A 9 7.89 -21.18 0.87
N ARG A 10 8.13 -20.45 -0.23
CA ARG A 10 7.88 -19.00 -0.30
C ARG A 10 6.42 -18.65 -0.01
N LEU A 11 5.47 -19.41 -0.55
CA LEU A 11 4.03 -19.19 -0.29
C LEU A 11 3.64 -19.52 1.15
N ARG A 12 4.19 -20.58 1.73
CA ARG A 12 3.94 -20.98 3.12
C ARG A 12 4.39 -19.92 4.12
N THR A 13 5.52 -19.28 3.84
CA THR A 13 6.13 -18.26 4.72
C THR A 13 5.66 -16.84 4.40
N LEU A 14 4.81 -16.64 3.39
CA LEU A 14 4.25 -15.34 2.99
C LEU A 14 3.55 -14.59 4.15
N PRO A 15 2.69 -15.21 4.99
CA PRO A 15 2.01 -14.50 6.06
C PRO A 15 2.98 -13.83 7.04
N ALA A 16 4.04 -14.54 7.46
CA ALA A 16 5.03 -14.01 8.39
C ALA A 16 5.76 -12.80 7.80
N ARG A 17 6.23 -12.90 6.56
CA ARG A 17 6.92 -11.79 5.87
C ARG A 17 6.01 -10.56 5.70
N LEU A 18 4.74 -10.75 5.37
CA LEU A 18 3.81 -9.63 5.23
C LEU A 18 3.44 -9.01 6.59
N GLN A 19 3.34 -9.80 7.66
CA GLN A 19 3.09 -9.29 9.02
C GLN A 19 4.24 -8.45 9.58
N GLU A 20 5.48 -8.75 9.19
CA GLU A 20 6.65 -7.93 9.54
C GLU A 20 6.59 -6.53 8.89
N LEU A 21 5.99 -6.44 7.70
CA LEU A 21 5.95 -5.21 6.90
C LEU A 21 4.65 -4.40 7.11
N VAL A 22 3.53 -5.07 7.36
CA VAL A 22 2.20 -4.47 7.54
C VAL A 22 1.74 -4.70 8.99
N ILE A 23 2.08 -3.72 9.83
CA ILE A 23 1.95 -3.84 11.29
C ILE A 23 0.54 -3.46 11.76
N GLY A 24 -0.05 -4.27 12.65
CA GLY A 24 -1.34 -4.01 13.30
C GLY A 24 -2.55 -4.32 12.43
N GLN A 25 -2.39 -5.17 11.41
CA GLN A 25 -3.45 -5.58 10.48
C GLN A 25 -3.48 -7.11 10.33
N GLU A 26 -3.27 -7.85 11.43
CA GLU A 26 -3.02 -9.29 11.43
C GLU A 26 -4.15 -10.09 10.76
N THR A 27 -5.42 -9.77 11.09
CA THR A 27 -6.61 -10.40 10.50
C THR A 27 -6.71 -10.14 8.99
N ALA A 28 -6.43 -8.90 8.57
CA ALA A 28 -6.44 -8.51 7.17
C ALA A 28 -5.34 -9.24 6.38
N VAL A 29 -4.11 -9.26 6.91
CA VAL A 29 -2.97 -9.95 6.30
C VAL A 29 -3.24 -11.45 6.17
N ALA A 30 -3.76 -12.10 7.22
CA ALA A 30 -4.08 -13.52 7.19
C ALA A 30 -5.10 -13.86 6.09
N THR A 31 -6.20 -13.11 6.02
CA THR A 31 -7.26 -13.31 5.02
C THR A 31 -6.75 -13.08 3.59
N VAL A 32 -5.93 -12.04 3.38
CA VAL A 32 -5.32 -11.76 2.08
C VAL A 32 -4.37 -12.88 1.68
N CYS A 33 -3.50 -13.34 2.59
CA CYS A 33 -2.55 -14.41 2.30
C CYS A 33 -3.24 -15.70 1.84
N GLU A 34 -4.33 -16.10 2.50
CA GLU A 34 -5.11 -17.28 2.12
C GLU A 34 -5.58 -17.18 0.65
N ARG A 35 -6.13 -16.02 0.25
CA ARG A 35 -6.62 -15.81 -1.12
C ARG A 35 -5.47 -15.68 -2.14
N LEU A 36 -4.35 -15.07 -1.75
CA LEU A 36 -3.15 -15.03 -2.59
C LEU A 36 -2.61 -16.44 -2.86
N GLN A 37 -2.55 -17.29 -1.84
CA GLN A 37 -2.12 -18.69 -1.96
C GLN A 37 -3.05 -19.48 -2.89
N HIS A 38 -4.37 -19.30 -2.80
CA HIS A 38 -5.31 -19.93 -3.74
C HIS A 38 -5.02 -19.52 -5.19
N GLY A 39 -4.75 -18.23 -5.42
CA GLY A 39 -4.39 -17.71 -6.74
C GLY A 39 -3.08 -18.25 -7.29
N GLU A 40 -2.04 -18.36 -6.47
CA GLU A 40 -0.74 -18.90 -6.90
C GLU A 40 -0.75 -20.43 -7.07
N LEU A 41 -1.62 -21.14 -6.36
CA LEU A 41 -1.82 -22.58 -6.53
C LEU A 41 -2.79 -22.94 -7.67
N GLY A 42 -3.36 -21.94 -8.36
CA GLY A 42 -4.29 -22.16 -9.47
C GLY A 42 -5.65 -22.71 -9.04
N LEU A 43 -6.05 -22.47 -7.79
CA LEU A 43 -7.33 -22.93 -7.21
C LEU A 43 -8.48 -21.95 -7.49
N THR A 44 -8.32 -21.09 -8.50
CA THR A 44 -9.27 -20.04 -8.85
C THR A 44 -10.05 -20.40 -10.12
N THR A 45 -11.18 -19.73 -10.33
CA THR A 45 -11.97 -19.92 -11.55
C THR A 45 -11.14 -19.54 -12.79
N PRO A 46 -11.00 -20.44 -13.79
CA PRO A 46 -10.28 -20.14 -15.02
C PRO A 46 -10.80 -18.87 -15.71
N GLY A 47 -9.88 -18.07 -16.24
CA GLY A 47 -10.21 -16.81 -16.93
C GLY A 47 -10.51 -15.62 -16.01
N ARG A 48 -10.63 -15.82 -14.70
CA ARG A 48 -10.77 -14.71 -13.73
C ARG A 48 -9.39 -14.28 -13.20
N PRO A 49 -9.25 -13.06 -12.65
CA PRO A 49 -8.03 -12.66 -11.95
C PRO A 49 -7.67 -13.64 -10.82
N LYS A 50 -6.37 -13.72 -10.46
CA LYS A 50 -5.85 -14.58 -9.38
C LYS A 50 -6.52 -14.32 -8.03
N ALA A 51 -6.86 -13.07 -7.74
CA ALA A 51 -7.77 -12.70 -6.67
C ALA A 51 -8.22 -11.25 -6.90
N SER A 52 -9.40 -10.93 -6.38
CA SER A 52 -9.89 -9.56 -6.31
C SER A 52 -10.23 -9.19 -4.86
N PHE A 53 -9.79 -8.03 -4.43
CA PHE A 53 -9.92 -7.57 -3.05
C PHE A 53 -10.63 -6.23 -2.97
N LEU A 54 -11.51 -6.08 -1.98
CA LEU A 54 -12.02 -4.77 -1.56
C LEU A 54 -11.48 -4.46 -0.15
N PHE A 55 -10.58 -3.48 -0.06
CA PHE A 55 -9.99 -3.02 1.18
C PHE A 55 -10.74 -1.80 1.70
N LEU A 56 -11.45 -1.99 2.81
CA LEU A 56 -12.25 -0.98 3.49
C LEU A 56 -11.50 -0.49 4.72
N GLY A 57 -11.48 0.82 4.96
CA GLY A 57 -10.97 1.34 6.22
C GLY A 57 -10.47 2.78 6.12
N PRO A 58 -9.97 3.36 7.21
CA PRO A 58 -9.49 4.73 7.23
C PRO A 58 -8.21 4.96 6.39
N THR A 59 -7.87 6.22 6.13
CA THR A 59 -6.61 6.57 5.44
C THR A 59 -5.40 6.20 6.30
N GLY A 60 -4.32 5.76 5.66
CA GLY A 60 -3.03 5.56 6.34
C GLY A 60 -2.94 4.32 7.25
N VAL A 61 -3.89 3.38 7.16
CA VAL A 61 -3.90 2.14 7.95
C VAL A 61 -3.19 0.95 7.28
N GLY A 62 -2.73 1.10 6.03
CA GLY A 62 -1.95 0.06 5.33
C GLY A 62 -2.64 -0.65 4.16
N LYS A 63 -3.81 -0.17 3.68
CA LYS A 63 -4.52 -0.75 2.51
C LYS A 63 -3.63 -0.87 1.26
N THR A 64 -3.07 0.27 0.83
CA THR A 64 -2.16 0.37 -0.33
C THR A 64 -0.83 -0.34 -0.03
N GLU A 65 -0.34 -0.25 1.20
CA GLU A 65 0.92 -0.87 1.63
C GLU A 65 0.86 -2.39 1.50
N LEU A 66 -0.20 -3.03 2.01
CA LEU A 66 -0.37 -4.48 1.87
C LEU A 66 -0.37 -4.90 0.41
N SER A 67 -1.03 -4.12 -0.44
CA SER A 67 -1.08 -4.36 -1.89
C SER A 67 0.31 -4.31 -2.53
N LEU A 68 1.08 -3.29 -2.19
CA LEU A 68 2.46 -3.13 -2.66
C LEU A 68 3.34 -4.27 -2.16
N GLN A 69 3.26 -4.60 -0.86
CA GLN A 69 4.15 -5.60 -0.24
C GLN A 69 3.90 -7.00 -0.78
N PHE A 70 2.65 -7.45 -0.90
CA PHE A 70 2.42 -8.77 -1.51
C PHE A 70 2.82 -8.81 -2.98
N THR A 71 2.69 -7.68 -3.70
CA THR A 71 3.07 -7.63 -5.12
C THR A 71 4.58 -7.75 -5.29
N HIS A 72 5.34 -6.98 -4.51
CA HIS A 72 6.80 -7.09 -4.48
C HIS A 72 7.24 -8.50 -4.05
N ASP A 73 6.61 -9.05 -3.02
CA ASP A 73 6.97 -10.37 -2.50
C ASP A 73 6.65 -11.49 -3.47
N LEU A 74 5.55 -11.45 -4.23
CA LEU A 74 5.15 -12.57 -5.10
C LEU A 74 5.63 -12.39 -6.54
N LEU A 75 5.51 -11.19 -7.09
CA LEU A 75 5.69 -10.90 -8.52
C LEU A 75 6.98 -10.13 -8.82
N GLY A 76 7.55 -9.47 -7.81
CA GLY A 76 8.76 -8.66 -7.93
C GLY A 76 8.48 -7.16 -8.13
N PRO A 77 9.54 -6.36 -8.27
CA PRO A 77 9.43 -4.92 -8.47
C PRO A 77 8.77 -4.59 -9.82
N ASN A 78 8.15 -3.42 -9.92
CA ASN A 78 7.47 -2.91 -11.14
C ASN A 78 6.27 -3.74 -11.61
N LYS A 79 5.72 -4.62 -10.76
CA LYS A 79 4.50 -5.37 -11.02
C LYS A 79 3.25 -4.74 -10.40
N PHE A 80 3.37 -3.53 -9.88
CA PHE A 80 2.31 -2.81 -9.18
C PHE A 80 1.89 -1.58 -9.99
N VAL A 81 0.61 -1.52 -10.36
CA VAL A 81 0.01 -0.39 -11.07
C VAL A 81 -1.06 0.21 -10.18
N ARG A 82 -0.95 1.50 -9.89
CA ARG A 82 -1.95 2.25 -9.10
C ARG A 82 -2.68 3.25 -9.99
N LEU A 83 -4.00 3.25 -9.88
CA LEU A 83 -4.90 4.19 -10.51
C LEU A 83 -5.70 4.88 -9.40
N ASP A 84 -5.56 6.20 -9.28
CA ASP A 84 -6.30 6.99 -8.30
C ASP A 84 -7.67 7.35 -8.87
N MET A 85 -8.75 6.86 -8.26
CA MET A 85 -10.11 7.06 -8.78
C MET A 85 -10.60 8.50 -8.68
N SER A 86 -9.90 9.36 -7.94
CA SER A 86 -10.13 10.81 -7.97
C SER A 86 -9.81 11.42 -9.34
N GLU A 87 -8.92 10.82 -10.14
CA GLU A 87 -8.66 11.25 -11.53
C GLU A 87 -9.79 10.82 -12.48
N TYR A 88 -10.66 9.91 -12.05
CA TYR A 88 -11.69 9.28 -12.88
C TYR A 88 -13.13 9.63 -12.49
N GLN A 89 -13.34 10.86 -12.01
CA GLN A 89 -14.64 11.33 -11.52
C GLN A 89 -15.64 11.72 -12.63
N THR A 90 -15.16 12.00 -13.85
CA THR A 90 -16.01 12.45 -14.96
C THR A 90 -16.19 11.37 -16.03
N LYS A 91 -17.19 11.53 -16.89
CA LYS A 91 -17.40 10.63 -18.03
C LYS A 91 -16.22 10.60 -18.99
N GLU A 92 -15.60 11.75 -19.24
CA GLU A 92 -14.47 11.89 -20.16
C GLU A 92 -13.23 11.15 -19.66
N SER A 93 -13.12 10.93 -18.35
CA SER A 93 -11.99 10.23 -17.74
C SER A 93 -11.90 8.74 -18.12
N VAL A 94 -12.99 8.12 -18.57
CA VAL A 94 -12.99 6.75 -19.11
C VAL A 94 -12.01 6.62 -20.26
N VAL A 95 -11.85 7.69 -21.04
CA VAL A 95 -10.86 7.77 -22.12
C VAL A 95 -9.44 7.71 -21.59
N LEU A 96 -9.13 8.34 -20.45
CA LEU A 96 -7.80 8.25 -19.84
C LEU A 96 -7.50 6.82 -19.41
N LEU A 97 -8.53 6.10 -18.95
CA LEU A 97 -8.42 4.72 -18.50
C LEU A 97 -8.19 3.74 -19.65
N LEU A 98 -9.02 3.81 -20.70
CA LEU A 98 -9.06 2.85 -21.81
C LEU A 98 -8.28 3.28 -23.06
N GLY A 99 -7.97 4.56 -23.19
CA GLY A 99 -7.37 5.16 -24.39
C GLY A 99 -8.38 5.44 -25.49
N LYS A 100 -7.92 6.10 -26.56
CA LYS A 100 -8.72 6.36 -27.79
C LYS A 100 -8.22 5.60 -29.01
N SER A 101 -6.93 5.31 -29.05
CA SER A 101 -6.27 4.73 -30.22
C SER A 101 -4.91 4.17 -29.81
N ALA A 102 -4.25 3.44 -30.71
CA ALA A 102 -2.91 2.90 -30.45
C ALA A 102 -1.87 3.97 -30.10
N LYS A 103 -2.02 5.22 -30.60
CA LYS A 103 -1.13 6.35 -30.30
C LYS A 103 -1.49 7.07 -29.00
N LYS A 104 -2.68 6.83 -28.44
CA LYS A 104 -3.17 7.42 -27.19
C LYS A 104 -3.71 6.28 -26.33
N GLN A 105 -2.77 5.46 -25.86
CA GLN A 105 -3.03 4.31 -25.01
C GLN A 105 -3.61 4.77 -23.67
N GLY A 106 -4.50 3.97 -23.10
CA GLY A 106 -5.06 4.24 -21.77
C GLY A 106 -4.15 3.74 -20.66
N ARG A 107 -4.30 4.31 -19.46
CA ARG A 107 -3.50 3.97 -18.28
C ARG A 107 -3.51 2.48 -17.93
N ILE A 108 -4.65 1.80 -18.10
CA ILE A 108 -4.71 0.35 -17.84
C ILE A 108 -3.79 -0.42 -18.79
N ALA A 109 -3.76 -0.04 -20.06
CA ALA A 109 -2.98 -0.73 -21.06
C ALA A 109 -1.47 -0.41 -20.92
N GLU A 110 -1.12 0.84 -20.58
CA GLU A 110 0.26 1.22 -20.22
C GLU A 110 0.78 0.41 -19.03
N GLY A 111 -0.02 0.29 -17.97
CA GLY A 111 0.31 -0.50 -16.79
C GLY A 111 0.43 -1.99 -17.11
N HIS A 112 -0.49 -2.52 -17.94
CA HIS A 112 -0.46 -3.92 -18.38
C HIS A 112 0.84 -4.27 -19.10
N ASP A 113 1.26 -3.42 -20.04
CA ASP A 113 2.48 -3.59 -20.82
C ASP A 113 3.74 -3.44 -19.95
N THR A 114 3.78 -2.44 -19.07
CA THR A 114 4.88 -2.22 -18.13
C THR A 114 5.11 -3.42 -17.23
N CYS A 115 4.03 -4.07 -16.79
CA CYS A 115 4.11 -5.27 -15.97
C CYS A 115 4.33 -6.56 -16.77
N GLY A 116 4.36 -6.52 -18.10
CA GLY A 116 4.54 -7.71 -18.94
C GLY A 116 3.40 -8.73 -18.81
N GLY A 117 2.17 -8.24 -18.62
CA GLY A 117 0.96 -9.07 -18.57
C GLY A 117 0.75 -9.87 -17.27
N ILE A 118 1.50 -9.59 -16.21
CA ILE A 118 1.27 -10.14 -14.85
C ILE A 118 1.56 -9.04 -13.83
N GLY A 119 0.62 -8.79 -12.92
CA GLY A 119 0.79 -7.73 -11.94
C GLY A 119 -0.36 -7.59 -10.96
N THR A 120 -0.33 -6.50 -10.21
CA THR A 120 -1.39 -6.06 -9.32
C THR A 120 -1.90 -4.72 -9.81
N LEU A 121 -3.20 -4.61 -10.01
CA LEU A 121 -3.88 -3.37 -10.37
C LEU A 121 -4.67 -2.86 -9.17
N LEU A 122 -4.23 -1.73 -8.61
CA LEU A 122 -4.87 -1.04 -7.50
C LEU A 122 -5.73 0.11 -8.01
N PHE A 123 -7.03 0.06 -7.71
CA PHE A 123 -7.98 1.15 -7.84
C PHE A 123 -8.16 1.81 -6.48
N ASP A 124 -7.54 2.96 -6.27
CA ASP A 124 -7.54 3.65 -4.99
C ASP A 124 -8.76 4.58 -4.88
N GLU A 125 -9.43 4.59 -3.73
CA GLU A 125 -10.63 5.42 -3.44
C GLU A 125 -11.80 5.19 -4.42
N ILE A 126 -12.20 3.92 -4.59
CA ILE A 126 -13.17 3.50 -5.62
C ILE A 126 -14.51 4.24 -5.58
N GLU A 127 -14.94 4.71 -4.41
CA GLU A 127 -16.16 5.52 -4.24
C GLU A 127 -16.14 6.84 -5.02
N LYS A 128 -14.97 7.31 -5.47
CA LYS A 128 -14.82 8.52 -6.27
C LYS A 128 -15.00 8.28 -7.77
N ALA A 129 -14.91 7.03 -8.22
CA ALA A 129 -14.94 6.72 -9.65
C ALA A 129 -16.30 7.05 -10.28
N HIS A 130 -16.27 7.54 -11.52
CA HIS A 130 -17.46 7.69 -12.34
C HIS A 130 -18.11 6.32 -12.62
N ARG A 131 -19.44 6.28 -12.77
CA ARG A 131 -20.19 5.03 -12.99
C ARG A 131 -19.68 4.21 -14.17
N GLU A 132 -19.32 4.85 -15.28
CA GLU A 132 -18.80 4.15 -16.48
C GLU A 132 -17.43 3.49 -16.23
N VAL A 133 -16.62 4.01 -15.29
CA VAL A 133 -15.38 3.37 -14.86
C VAL A 133 -15.69 2.12 -14.04
N LEU A 134 -16.73 2.17 -13.21
CA LEU A 134 -17.23 1.00 -12.48
C LEU A 134 -17.75 -0.10 -13.43
N ASP A 135 -18.39 0.27 -14.55
CA ASP A 135 -18.82 -0.69 -15.57
C ASP A 135 -17.63 -1.42 -16.23
N VAL A 136 -16.56 -0.67 -16.51
CA VAL A 136 -15.29 -1.23 -17.00
C VAL A 136 -14.69 -2.22 -16.00
N LEU A 137 -14.72 -1.88 -14.71
CA LEU A 137 -14.22 -2.73 -13.63
C LEU A 137 -14.98 -4.04 -13.50
N LEU A 138 -16.31 -4.02 -13.68
CA LEU A 138 -17.13 -5.25 -13.65
C LEU A 138 -16.66 -6.24 -14.72
N GLN A 139 -16.41 -5.78 -15.94
CA GLN A 139 -15.91 -6.65 -17.02
C GLN A 139 -14.58 -7.30 -16.65
N LEU A 140 -13.69 -6.51 -16.05
CA LEU A 140 -12.38 -6.97 -15.61
C LEU A 140 -12.48 -8.02 -14.49
N LEU A 141 -13.35 -7.80 -13.49
CA LEU A 141 -13.56 -8.73 -12.38
C LEU A 141 -14.26 -10.04 -12.81
N ASP A 142 -15.03 -9.98 -13.90
CA ASP A 142 -15.84 -11.09 -14.42
C ASP A 142 -15.06 -12.00 -15.34
N ALA A 143 -14.59 -11.43 -16.44
CA ALA A 143 -14.00 -12.19 -17.54
C ALA A 143 -12.47 -12.16 -17.51
N GLY A 144 -11.87 -11.44 -16.55
CA GLY A 144 -10.42 -11.19 -16.53
C GLY A 144 -9.93 -10.57 -17.82
N ARG A 145 -10.80 -9.90 -18.59
CA ARG A 145 -10.48 -9.36 -19.90
C ARG A 145 -11.03 -7.96 -20.02
N LEU A 146 -10.27 -7.12 -20.73
CA LEU A 146 -10.68 -5.76 -20.99
C LEU A 146 -10.34 -5.35 -22.42
N THR A 147 -11.32 -4.80 -23.13
CA THR A 147 -11.10 -4.22 -24.46
C THR A 147 -10.81 -2.74 -24.31
N THR A 148 -9.63 -2.33 -24.77
CA THR A 148 -9.20 -0.92 -24.78
C THR A 148 -9.89 -0.14 -25.90
N GLY A 149 -9.80 1.20 -25.87
CA GLY A 149 -10.31 2.05 -26.95
C GLY A 149 -9.60 1.85 -28.29
N ALA A 150 -8.45 1.16 -28.30
CA ALA A 150 -7.74 0.76 -29.52
C ALA A 150 -8.17 -0.63 -30.04
N ASN A 151 -9.29 -1.19 -29.55
CA ASN A 151 -9.77 -2.56 -29.84
C ASN A 151 -8.78 -3.67 -29.49
N ARG A 152 -7.80 -3.39 -28.63
CA ARG A 152 -6.90 -4.41 -28.08
C ARG A 152 -7.54 -5.04 -26.85
N VAL A 153 -7.64 -6.37 -26.84
CA VAL A 153 -8.07 -7.16 -25.68
C VAL A 153 -6.86 -7.44 -24.79
N LEU A 154 -6.97 -7.05 -23.52
CA LEU A 154 -5.99 -7.31 -22.47
C LEU A 154 -6.46 -8.47 -21.60
N ASP A 155 -5.53 -9.32 -21.17
CA ASP A 155 -5.78 -10.44 -20.27
C ASP A 155 -5.24 -10.14 -18.86
N PHE A 156 -6.14 -10.20 -17.88
CA PHE A 156 -5.96 -9.98 -16.44
C PHE A 156 -6.10 -11.27 -15.62
N SER A 157 -6.20 -12.45 -16.25
CA SER A 157 -6.28 -13.74 -15.54
C SER A 157 -5.09 -14.01 -14.61
N ARG A 158 -3.91 -13.45 -14.95
CA ARG A 158 -2.69 -13.55 -14.13
C ARG A 158 -2.52 -12.43 -13.11
N TRP A 159 -3.53 -11.57 -12.93
CA TRP A 159 -3.41 -10.37 -12.11
C TRP A 159 -4.11 -10.48 -10.76
N TYR A 160 -3.63 -9.70 -9.80
CA TYR A 160 -4.37 -9.36 -8.59
C TYR A 160 -5.07 -8.02 -8.77
N ILE A 161 -6.34 -7.94 -8.38
CA ILE A 161 -7.12 -6.71 -8.50
C ILE A 161 -7.44 -6.23 -7.10
N VAL A 162 -7.08 -5.00 -6.76
CA VAL A 162 -7.35 -4.43 -5.44
C VAL A 162 -8.12 -3.14 -5.61
N LEU A 163 -9.21 -3.02 -4.87
CA LEU A 163 -9.99 -1.80 -4.74
C LEU A 163 -9.80 -1.32 -3.31
N THR A 164 -9.42 -0.07 -3.10
CA THR A 164 -9.46 0.54 -1.76
C THR A 164 -10.66 1.46 -1.66
N SER A 165 -11.17 1.61 -0.45
CA SER A 165 -12.21 2.57 -0.14
C SER A 165 -12.10 3.06 1.29
N ASN A 166 -12.50 4.31 1.50
CA ASN A 166 -12.64 4.90 2.82
C ASN A 166 -14.08 4.77 3.37
N ILE A 167 -14.96 4.02 2.69
CA ILE A 167 -16.30 3.70 3.20
C ILE A 167 -16.21 3.04 4.58
N GLY A 168 -17.06 3.49 5.50
CA GLY A 168 -17.09 3.01 6.88
C GLY A 168 -15.94 3.54 7.76
N ALA A 169 -15.03 4.38 7.24
CA ALA A 169 -13.90 4.91 8.02
C ALA A 169 -14.35 5.69 9.27
N GLN A 170 -15.37 6.54 9.16
CA GLN A 170 -15.91 7.29 10.30
C GLN A 170 -16.42 6.36 11.40
N ARG A 171 -17.06 5.26 11.01
CA ARG A 171 -17.59 4.25 11.92
C ARG A 171 -16.48 3.51 12.65
N ILE A 172 -15.43 3.09 11.93
CA ILE A 172 -14.23 2.47 12.51
C ILE A 172 -13.59 3.40 13.54
N MET A 173 -13.47 4.68 13.19
CA MET A 173 -12.88 5.69 14.07
C MET A 173 -13.70 5.94 15.36
N ALA A 174 -15.03 5.85 15.28
CA ALA A 174 -15.92 6.05 16.42
C ALA A 174 -15.96 4.85 17.40
N MET A 175 -15.76 3.62 16.93
CA MET A 175 -15.89 2.42 17.74
C MET A 175 -14.60 2.06 18.48
N ARG A 176 -14.39 2.69 19.65
CA ARG A 176 -13.20 2.44 20.50
C ARG A 176 -13.23 1.15 21.33
N LYS A 177 -14.41 0.54 21.57
CA LYS A 177 -14.59 -0.62 22.45
C LYS A 177 -15.48 -1.74 21.88
N SER A 178 -15.87 -1.65 20.62
CA SER A 178 -16.70 -2.67 19.99
C SER A 178 -15.86 -3.88 19.60
N LYS A 179 -16.44 -5.08 19.64
CA LYS A 179 -15.81 -6.28 19.06
C LYS A 179 -15.57 -6.04 17.56
N TYR A 180 -14.41 -6.48 17.07
CA TYR A 180 -14.01 -6.38 15.65
C TYR A 180 -15.11 -6.93 14.71
N GLU A 181 -15.70 -8.08 15.03
CA GLU A 181 -16.78 -8.70 14.24
C GLU A 181 -17.99 -7.77 14.04
N THR A 182 -18.39 -7.03 15.08
CA THR A 182 -19.49 -6.07 14.98
C THR A 182 -19.10 -4.90 14.09
N MET A 183 -17.87 -4.39 14.23
CA MET A 183 -17.34 -3.32 13.38
C MET A 183 -17.31 -3.76 11.91
N GLU A 184 -16.72 -4.93 11.64
CA GLU A 184 -16.58 -5.50 10.31
C GLU A 184 -17.95 -5.66 9.63
N ARG A 185 -18.92 -6.23 10.35
CA ARG A 185 -20.28 -6.40 9.84
C ARG A 185 -20.91 -5.08 9.43
N LEU A 186 -20.80 -4.04 10.27
CA LEU A 186 -21.39 -2.74 9.99
C LEU A 186 -20.69 -2.02 8.82
N VAL A 187 -19.36 -2.10 8.74
CA VAL A 187 -18.59 -1.52 7.62
C VAL A 187 -18.94 -2.22 6.31
N ARG A 188 -19.13 -3.54 6.32
CA ARG A 188 -19.62 -4.27 5.14
C ARG A 188 -21.04 -3.85 4.74
N GLN A 189 -21.91 -3.55 5.70
CA GLN A 189 -23.25 -3.01 5.41
C GLN A 189 -23.18 -1.62 4.77
N ASP A 190 -22.29 -0.75 5.24
CA ASP A 190 -22.06 0.56 4.62
C ASP A 190 -21.54 0.39 3.18
N ALA A 191 -20.58 -0.51 2.95
CA ALA A 191 -20.07 -0.83 1.61
C ALA A 191 -21.15 -1.38 0.67
N GLN A 192 -22.08 -2.21 1.16
CA GLN A 192 -23.23 -2.70 0.38
C GLN A 192 -24.22 -1.62 -0.03
N ARG A 193 -24.28 -0.50 0.70
CA ARG A 193 -25.18 0.62 0.41
C ARG A 193 -24.56 1.60 -0.58
N GLU A 194 -23.26 1.85 -0.43
CA GLU A 194 -22.54 2.87 -1.22
C GLU A 194 -21.96 2.30 -2.52
N LEU A 195 -21.51 1.04 -2.50
CA LEU A 195 -21.00 0.38 -3.71
C LEU A 195 -22.10 -0.44 -4.38
N ARG A 196 -21.97 -0.57 -5.70
CA ARG A 196 -22.84 -1.39 -6.53
C ARG A 196 -22.77 -2.86 -6.10
N PRO A 197 -23.91 -3.52 -5.78
CA PRO A 197 -23.94 -4.94 -5.40
C PRO A 197 -23.26 -5.85 -6.41
N GLU A 198 -23.30 -5.49 -7.69
CA GLU A 198 -22.66 -6.22 -8.78
C GLU A 198 -21.13 -6.25 -8.63
N ILE A 199 -20.51 -5.21 -8.07
CA ILE A 199 -19.06 -5.20 -7.80
C ILE A 199 -18.77 -6.17 -6.65
N LEU A 200 -19.51 -6.04 -5.55
CA LEU A 200 -19.31 -6.86 -4.36
C LEU A 200 -19.45 -8.36 -4.65
N GLY A 201 -20.41 -8.73 -5.50
CA GLY A 201 -20.61 -10.12 -5.93
C GLY A 201 -19.46 -10.71 -6.76
N ARG A 202 -18.50 -9.89 -7.22
CA ARG A 202 -17.36 -10.32 -8.06
C ARG A 202 -16.01 -10.20 -7.36
N ILE A 203 -16.00 -9.62 -6.15
CA ILE A 203 -14.81 -9.53 -5.31
C ILE A 203 -14.57 -10.89 -4.62
N THR A 204 -13.33 -11.39 -4.65
CA THR A 204 -12.94 -12.62 -3.96
C THR A 204 -13.05 -12.48 -2.44
N ALA A 205 -12.61 -11.34 -1.89
CA ALA A 205 -12.73 -11.05 -0.47
C ALA A 205 -12.82 -9.54 -0.18
N SER A 206 -13.72 -9.17 0.73
CA SER A 206 -13.80 -7.82 1.31
C SER A 206 -13.17 -7.80 2.68
N ILE A 207 -12.09 -7.02 2.85
CA ILE A 207 -11.26 -6.96 4.05
C ILE A 207 -11.45 -5.60 4.69
N VAL A 208 -11.71 -5.58 5.99
CA VAL A 208 -11.79 -4.35 6.78
C VAL A 208 -10.49 -4.16 7.55
N PHE A 209 -9.86 -3.01 7.37
CA PHE A 209 -8.64 -2.61 8.07
C PHE A 209 -9.02 -1.83 9.32
N ASP A 210 -8.36 -2.16 10.42
CA ASP A 210 -8.59 -1.48 11.69
C ASP A 210 -7.78 -0.18 11.76
N LYS A 211 -8.15 0.71 12.67
CA LYS A 211 -7.36 1.91 12.96
C LYS A 211 -6.04 1.52 13.65
N LEU A 212 -5.01 2.33 13.44
CA LEU A 212 -3.70 2.10 14.06
C LEU A 212 -3.64 2.76 15.43
N GLY A 213 -3.50 1.95 16.49
CA GLY A 213 -3.23 2.44 17.84
C GLY A 213 -1.85 3.07 18.00
N TYR A 214 -1.63 3.76 19.12
CA TYR A 214 -0.37 4.46 19.40
C TYR A 214 0.87 3.55 19.29
N ASP A 215 0.86 2.40 19.97
CA ASP A 215 2.00 1.47 19.97
C ASP A 215 2.31 0.93 18.57
N ILE A 216 1.26 0.70 17.77
CA ILE A 216 1.39 0.25 16.38
C ILE A 216 2.03 1.36 15.53
N GLN A 217 1.58 2.61 15.67
CA GLN A 217 2.19 3.73 14.95
C GLN A 217 3.65 3.94 15.33
N CYS A 218 4.03 3.74 16.60
CA CYS A 218 5.42 3.81 17.06
C CYS A 218 6.29 2.76 16.35
N ARG A 219 5.83 1.49 16.30
CA ARG A 219 6.52 0.41 15.58
C ARG A 219 6.65 0.69 14.08
N ILE A 220 5.61 1.26 13.47
CA ILE A 220 5.64 1.66 12.06
C ILE A 220 6.67 2.77 11.83
N ALA A 221 6.73 3.77 12.72
CA ALA A 221 7.69 4.87 12.63
C ALA A 221 9.14 4.36 12.69
N GLU A 222 9.43 3.40 13.57
CA GLU A 222 10.75 2.75 13.64
C GLU A 222 11.16 2.12 12.30
N GLY A 223 10.28 1.32 11.70
CA GLY A 223 10.53 0.74 10.37
C GLY A 223 10.65 1.78 9.25
N MET A 224 9.94 2.92 9.34
CA MET A 224 10.08 4.02 8.38
C MET A 224 11.44 4.71 8.48
N VAL A 225 11.94 4.96 9.70
CA VAL A 225 13.27 5.54 9.92
C VAL A 225 14.34 4.66 9.29
N GLN A 226 14.35 3.37 9.60
CA GLN A 226 15.37 2.46 9.07
C GLN A 226 15.38 2.40 7.54
N ARG A 227 14.20 2.48 6.91
CA ARG A 227 14.07 2.55 5.45
C ARG A 227 14.59 3.86 4.87
N GLU A 228 14.29 5.00 5.50
CA GLU A 228 14.78 6.30 5.03
C GLU A 228 16.31 6.39 5.14
N LEU A 229 16.90 5.91 6.25
CA LEU A 229 18.35 5.83 6.41
C LEU A 229 18.99 4.92 5.36
N SER A 230 18.39 3.76 5.08
CA SER A 230 18.86 2.84 4.05
C SER A 230 18.82 3.47 2.64
N SER A 231 17.77 4.24 2.33
CA SER A 231 17.64 4.98 1.08
C SER A 231 18.73 6.05 0.92
N HIS A 232 19.04 6.78 1.99
CA HIS A 232 20.12 7.76 1.99
C HIS A 232 21.51 7.12 1.90
N ARG A 233 21.70 5.94 2.50
CA ARG A 233 22.94 5.16 2.38
C ARG A 233 23.27 4.80 0.93
N ALA A 234 22.26 4.46 0.13
CA ALA A 234 22.44 4.20 -1.30
C ALA A 234 22.94 5.43 -2.09
N ARG A 235 22.82 6.64 -1.52
CA ARG A 235 23.32 7.90 -2.09
C ARG A 235 24.65 8.37 -1.48
N GLY A 236 25.25 7.56 -0.61
CA GLY A 236 26.54 7.86 0.05
C GLY A 236 26.46 8.50 1.43
N TYR A 237 25.26 8.73 1.98
CA TYR A 237 25.09 9.31 3.31
C TYR A 237 25.02 8.21 4.38
N LEU A 238 25.93 8.22 5.35
CA LEU A 238 26.05 7.17 6.38
C LEU A 238 25.53 7.68 7.73
N MET A 239 24.21 7.59 7.91
CA MET A 239 23.53 8.05 9.12
C MET A 239 22.99 6.86 9.92
N ASN A 240 23.12 6.90 11.25
CA ASN A 240 22.48 5.97 12.17
C ASN A 240 21.47 6.69 13.04
N ALA A 241 20.35 6.05 13.39
CA ALA A 241 19.40 6.61 14.36
C ALA A 241 19.94 6.44 15.79
N GLY A 242 20.04 7.53 16.53
CA GLY A 242 20.40 7.58 17.94
C GLY A 242 19.25 8.00 18.85
N ALA A 243 19.57 8.47 20.06
CA ALA A 243 18.59 8.84 21.07
C ALA A 243 17.68 10.01 20.64
N GLY A 244 16.39 9.94 20.98
CA GLY A 244 15.42 11.02 20.75
C GLY A 244 14.83 11.06 19.33
N VAL A 245 15.30 10.20 18.40
CA VAL A 245 14.85 10.21 17.00
C VAL A 245 13.38 9.81 16.89
N LEU A 246 13.02 8.67 17.48
CA LEU A 246 11.65 8.15 17.42
C LEU A 246 10.68 9.08 18.13
N GLU A 247 11.07 9.64 19.28
CA GLU A 247 10.28 10.57 20.05
C GLU A 247 9.94 11.82 19.24
N ALA A 248 10.93 12.41 18.55
CA ALA A 248 10.71 13.59 17.72
C ALA A 248 9.76 13.30 16.53
N ILE A 249 9.89 12.12 15.93
CA ILE A 249 9.02 11.68 14.82
C ILE A 249 7.59 11.47 15.32
N ILE A 250 7.41 10.73 16.41
CA ILE A 250 6.11 10.43 17.01
C ILE A 250 5.42 11.73 17.44
N GLN A 251 6.12 12.63 18.13
CA GLN A 251 5.57 13.93 18.54
C GLN A 251 5.07 14.75 17.35
N ARG A 252 5.76 14.68 16.21
CA ARG A 252 5.40 15.45 15.02
C ARG A 252 4.25 14.83 14.22
N GLY A 253 4.26 13.51 14.02
CA GLY A 253 3.38 12.90 13.02
C GLY A 253 2.35 11.92 13.58
N TYR A 254 2.29 11.68 14.90
CA TYR A 254 1.28 10.78 15.44
C TYR A 254 -0.12 11.34 15.12
N ASN A 255 -0.99 10.48 14.60
CA ASN A 255 -2.35 10.91 14.28
C ASN A 255 -3.34 9.73 14.39
N ASP A 256 -4.29 9.82 15.32
CA ASP A 256 -5.33 8.81 15.53
C ASP A 256 -6.26 8.67 14.29
N ARG A 257 -6.42 9.73 13.49
CA ARG A 257 -7.35 9.75 12.35
C ARG A 257 -6.70 9.43 11.00
N LEU A 258 -5.47 9.90 10.78
CA LEU A 258 -4.74 9.76 9.51
C LEU A 258 -3.80 8.56 9.48
N GLY A 259 -3.73 7.79 10.57
CA GLY A 259 -2.87 6.62 10.69
C GLY A 259 -1.40 6.96 10.52
N ALA A 260 -0.64 6.08 9.85
CA ALA A 260 0.80 6.24 9.69
C ALA A 260 1.22 7.23 8.59
N ARG A 261 0.28 7.83 7.84
CA ARG A 261 0.62 8.75 6.74
C ARG A 261 1.43 9.97 7.23
N PRO A 262 1.01 10.71 8.29
CA PRO A 262 1.80 11.84 8.76
C PRO A 262 3.11 11.41 9.43
N MET A 263 3.24 10.15 9.87
CA MET A 263 4.52 9.59 10.35
C MET A 263 5.55 9.52 9.22
N ARG A 264 5.17 9.03 8.05
CA ARG A 264 6.05 9.02 6.88
C ARG A 264 6.53 10.43 6.53
N ASP A 265 5.59 11.38 6.48
CA ASP A 265 5.90 12.76 6.14
C ASP A 265 6.83 13.40 7.20
N ALA A 266 6.64 13.06 8.48
CA ALA A 266 7.52 13.49 9.58
C ALA A 266 8.93 12.89 9.46
N VAL A 267 9.06 11.60 9.17
CA VAL A 267 10.36 10.92 8.96
C VAL A 267 11.12 11.59 7.81
N GLU A 268 10.49 11.70 6.64
CA GLU A 268 11.12 12.29 5.46
C GLU A 268 11.58 13.72 5.73
N LEU A 269 10.72 14.55 6.32
CA LEU A 269 11.06 15.94 6.58
C LEU A 269 12.19 16.07 7.60
N LEU A 270 12.08 15.40 8.74
CA LEU A 270 13.04 15.56 9.84
C LEU A 270 14.43 15.03 9.46
N VAL A 271 14.50 13.86 8.81
CA VAL A 271 15.77 13.29 8.35
C VAL A 271 16.40 14.17 7.28
N ARG A 272 15.62 14.65 6.29
CA ARG A 272 16.14 15.52 5.23
C ARG A 272 16.60 16.87 5.76
N ASN A 273 15.89 17.44 6.73
CA ASN A 273 16.28 18.71 7.33
C ASN A 273 17.61 18.56 8.08
N ALA A 274 17.76 17.52 8.91
CA ALA A 274 19.01 17.25 9.63
C ALA A 274 20.19 17.01 8.68
N LEU A 275 19.98 16.25 7.60
CA LEU A 275 20.99 16.04 6.57
C LEU A 275 21.34 17.33 5.83
N SER A 276 20.33 18.12 5.43
CA SER A 276 20.54 19.38 4.71
C SER A 276 21.32 20.39 5.56
N GLU A 277 20.95 20.58 6.83
CA GLU A 277 21.67 21.45 7.76
C GLU A 277 23.13 20.97 7.93
N ASN A 278 23.37 19.66 8.07
CA ASN A 278 24.72 19.12 8.14
C ASN A 278 25.55 19.45 6.89
N LEU A 279 25.00 19.22 5.69
CA LEU A 279 25.69 19.49 4.42
C LEU A 279 25.96 20.99 4.23
N LEU A 280 25.00 21.85 4.56
CA LEU A 280 25.16 23.31 4.47
C LEU A 280 26.24 23.83 5.42
N ASN A 281 26.42 23.18 6.57
CA ASN A 281 27.48 23.49 7.54
C ASN A 281 28.83 22.82 7.22
N GLY A 282 29.00 22.26 6.01
CA GLY A 282 30.24 21.64 5.56
C GLY A 282 30.44 20.18 5.98
N GLY A 283 29.41 19.55 6.55
CA GLY A 283 29.40 18.12 6.88
C GLY A 283 29.30 17.23 5.65
N ARG A 284 29.57 15.93 5.82
CA ARG A 284 29.56 14.92 4.74
C ARG A 284 28.31 14.03 4.74
N GLY A 285 27.32 14.31 5.60
CA GLY A 285 26.17 13.44 5.79
C GLY A 285 26.53 12.10 6.42
N ILE A 286 27.55 12.09 7.29
CA ILE A 286 28.01 10.92 8.04
C ILE A 286 27.88 11.25 9.52
N GLY A 287 27.17 10.40 10.27
CA GLY A 287 26.92 10.71 11.67
C GLY A 287 25.83 9.90 12.35
N GLU A 288 25.50 10.34 13.56
CA GLU A 288 24.36 9.85 14.33
C GLU A 288 23.27 10.93 14.34
N LEU A 289 22.06 10.56 13.93
CA LEU A 289 20.88 11.40 14.09
C LEU A 289 20.43 11.36 15.55
N ARG A 290 20.21 12.53 16.14
CA ARG A 290 19.66 12.66 17.50
C ARG A 290 18.48 13.60 17.54
N GLY A 291 17.58 13.36 18.49
CA GLY A 291 16.51 14.31 18.79
C GLY A 291 17.10 15.59 19.39
N HIS A 292 16.72 16.74 18.85
CA HIS A 292 17.06 18.03 19.42
C HIS A 292 16.39 18.17 20.81
N PRO A 293 17.01 18.82 21.80
CA PRO A 293 16.42 19.02 23.13
C PRO A 293 15.05 19.72 23.17
N THR A 294 14.68 20.42 22.10
CA THR A 294 13.35 21.04 21.93
C THR A 294 12.27 20.06 21.48
N GLY A 295 12.61 18.79 21.24
CA GLY A 295 11.70 17.68 20.95
C GLY A 295 11.17 17.60 19.51
N THR A 296 11.33 18.64 18.70
CA THR A 296 10.63 18.74 17.39
C THR A 296 11.54 18.72 16.17
N LYS A 297 12.85 18.54 16.37
CA LYS A 297 13.86 18.53 15.31
C LYS A 297 14.82 17.35 15.49
N LEU A 298 15.48 16.98 14.41
CA LEU A 298 16.63 16.08 14.43
C LEU A 298 17.88 16.86 14.08
N GLU A 299 19.00 16.47 14.66
CA GLU A 299 20.33 16.96 14.32
C GLU A 299 21.20 15.78 13.90
N LEU A 300 22.01 15.96 12.85
CA LEU A 300 23.02 14.98 12.44
C LEU A 300 24.36 15.36 13.03
N LEU A 301 24.77 14.63 14.08
CA LEU A 301 26.02 14.85 14.78
C LEU A 301 27.15 13.98 14.21
N PRO A 302 28.38 14.48 14.06
CA PRO A 302 29.51 13.67 13.64
C PRO A 302 29.73 12.51 14.63
N THR A 303 29.95 11.30 14.12
CA THR A 303 30.40 10.20 14.97
C THR A 303 31.83 10.49 15.42
N ALA A 304 32.20 10.17 16.67
CA ALA A 304 33.52 10.50 17.24
C ALA A 304 34.73 9.98 16.42
N THR A 305 34.51 9.02 15.52
CA THR A 305 35.50 8.49 14.56
C THR A 305 35.72 9.33 13.30
N ALA A 306 34.88 10.33 13.01
CA ALA A 306 34.99 11.20 11.84
C ALA A 306 35.76 12.52 12.11
N ALA A 307 36.14 12.79 13.37
CA ALA A 307 36.87 14.00 13.75
C ALA A 307 38.41 13.89 13.57
N ALA A 308 38.91 12.76 13.05
CA ALA A 308 40.33 12.45 12.97
C ALA A 308 40.88 12.17 11.56
N ALA A 309 40.16 12.56 10.49
CA ALA A 309 40.60 12.42 9.10
C ALA A 309 40.26 13.66 8.28
#